data_AF-A0A925ZQY4-F1
#
_entry.id   AF-A0A925ZQY4-F1
#
_cell.length_a   1.000
_cell.length_b   1.000
_cell.length_c   1.000
_cell.angle_alpha   90.00
_cell.angle_beta   90.00
_cell.angle_gamma   90.00
#
_symmetry.space_group_name_H-M   'P 1'
#
loop_
_entity.id
_entity.type
_entity.pdbx_description
1 polymer ?
#
loop_
_entity_poly.entity_id
_entity_poly.type
_entity_poly.pdbx_seq_one_letter_code
_entity_poly.pdbx_strand_id
1 'polypeptide(L)'
;IPTDDDDDDRGDDDIREDALIEEPAAVPLDILFVIDNSAGMADAQRVLAEELDGFVDRLAGGQPRSVQVMFTTTDIGHPMCTDFQPHDYEPAMGAPIATGCHERIDRFTGLGSDPERREDACTSVCPVDVVPMDPFVAFDTGTWTNNVVPDRQERADVVAALACLLPQGIDGCGYEAPLEAMAQALGPSEPWNSGERPFMRDGADLAVVIVSNEADCSTSDYAAIYDEQYWNENPHSAGPTPSSAMCWNMGASCVGPDPSGTYSGCVSADGPLHPVQRYRDVLAARRERGKRVSMLALTGVPRVSLWSNEAPWTPVAGGLDGLIYRNWLLADLFDDEIKSGENTEDMTWEFGIAPGCTVHSGDLVGTRALPSPRIFDTCASLDEGDELNCCVASLCGDYDDALRCLVGVSEP
;
A
#
# COMPACT_ATOMS: atom_id res chain seq x y z
N ILE A 1 45.86 9.78 -79.33
CA ILE A 1 45.57 8.33 -79.36
C ILE A 1 46.45 7.72 -78.26
N PRO A 2 45.85 6.98 -77.31
CA PRO A 2 46.03 7.17 -75.86
C PRO A 2 46.80 6.02 -75.17
N THR A 3 46.82 6.05 -73.82
CA THR A 3 47.13 5.04 -72.76
C THR A 3 48.36 5.40 -71.93
N ASP A 4 48.43 5.29 -70.60
CA ASP A 4 47.51 4.92 -69.51
C ASP A 4 48.21 5.38 -68.19
N ASP A 5 47.40 5.71 -67.18
CA ASP A 5 47.47 5.39 -65.74
C ASP A 5 48.78 5.50 -64.91
N ASP A 6 48.70 6.19 -63.76
CA ASP A 6 49.06 5.64 -62.42
C ASP A 6 48.77 6.66 -61.28
N ASP A 7 47.85 6.26 -60.40
CA ASP A 7 47.78 6.37 -58.93
C ASP A 7 48.56 7.45 -58.15
N ASP A 8 47.83 8.28 -57.39
CA ASP A 8 48.02 8.46 -55.94
C ASP A 8 46.93 9.41 -55.39
N ASP A 9 45.88 8.86 -54.77
CA ASP A 9 45.09 9.62 -53.80
C ASP A 9 44.72 8.71 -52.62
N ARG A 10 45.53 8.81 -51.56
CA ARG A 10 45.23 8.22 -50.25
C ARG A 10 44.15 9.07 -49.59
N GLY A 11 42.89 8.69 -49.80
CA GLY A 11 41.81 9.09 -48.92
C GLY A 11 41.89 8.28 -47.63
N ASP A 12 42.20 8.95 -46.53
CA ASP A 12 41.94 8.46 -45.17
C ASP A 12 40.43 8.21 -45.02
N ASP A 13 40.03 6.94 -45.10
CA ASP A 13 38.74 6.50 -44.59
C ASP A 13 38.83 6.46 -43.06
N ASP A 14 38.56 7.61 -42.44
CA ASP A 14 38.18 7.70 -41.03
C ASP A 14 36.85 6.94 -40.84
N ILE A 15 36.97 5.62 -40.64
CA ILE A 15 35.89 4.80 -40.08
C ILE A 15 35.68 5.32 -38.67
N ARG A 16 34.71 6.24 -38.52
CA ARG A 16 34.11 6.51 -37.22
C ARG A 16 33.43 5.22 -36.79
N GLU A 17 34.10 4.49 -35.90
CA GLU A 17 33.44 3.55 -35.02
C GLU A 17 32.39 4.35 -34.24
N ASP A 18 31.17 4.37 -34.76
CA ASP A 18 29.98 4.68 -33.97
C ASP A 18 29.92 3.61 -32.88
N ALA A 19 30.58 3.89 -31.76
CA ALA A 19 30.36 3.17 -30.53
C ALA A 19 28.86 3.26 -30.27
N LEU A 20 28.15 2.15 -30.49
CA LEU A 20 26.82 1.94 -29.96
C LEU A 20 26.94 2.14 -28.45
N ILE A 21 26.58 3.33 -27.99
CA ILE A 21 26.34 3.57 -26.58
C ILE A 21 25.11 2.70 -26.28
N GLU A 22 25.33 1.49 -25.77
CA GLU A 22 24.26 0.72 -25.15
C GLU A 22 23.73 1.59 -24.01
N GLU A 23 22.51 2.10 -24.19
CA GLU A 23 21.75 2.70 -23.10
C GLU A 23 21.78 1.70 -21.93
N PRO A 24 22.16 2.13 -20.71
CA PRO A 24 22.23 1.21 -19.58
C PRO A 24 20.87 0.53 -19.42
N ALA A 25 20.88 -0.79 -19.26
CA ALA A 25 19.66 -1.56 -19.05
C ALA A 25 18.89 -0.98 -17.85
N ALA A 26 17.59 -0.79 -18.00
CA ALA A 26 16.77 -0.23 -16.94
C ALA A 26 16.83 -1.13 -15.69
N VAL A 27 16.98 -0.50 -14.53
CA VAL A 27 17.01 -1.19 -13.24
C VAL A 27 15.68 -1.97 -13.07
N PRO A 28 15.65 -3.25 -12.68
CA PRO A 28 14.39 -3.93 -12.42
C PRO A 28 13.62 -3.30 -11.24
N LEU A 29 12.31 -3.55 -11.13
CA LEU A 29 11.46 -3.02 -10.05
C LEU A 29 10.67 -4.12 -9.35
N ASP A 30 10.77 -4.21 -8.03
CA ASP A 30 9.92 -5.07 -7.20
C ASP A 30 8.89 -4.18 -6.48
N ILE A 31 7.60 -4.50 -6.59
CA ILE A 31 6.50 -3.73 -6.01
C ILE A 31 5.75 -4.60 -5.00
N LEU A 32 5.68 -4.16 -3.75
CA LEU A 32 4.95 -4.83 -2.68
C LEU A 32 3.69 -4.05 -2.33
N PHE A 33 2.52 -4.62 -2.56
CA PHE A 33 1.25 -4.12 -2.04
C PHE A 33 0.93 -4.81 -0.72
N VAL A 34 0.78 -4.02 0.34
CA VAL A 34 0.31 -4.44 1.67
C VAL A 34 -1.07 -3.83 1.86
N ILE A 35 -2.10 -4.66 1.76
CA ILE A 35 -3.49 -4.21 1.62
C ILE A 35 -4.30 -4.64 2.84
N ASP A 36 -4.94 -3.65 3.44
CA ASP A 36 -5.89 -3.84 4.50
C ASP A 36 -7.11 -4.62 4.03
N ASN A 37 -7.34 -5.74 4.70
CA ASN A 37 -8.42 -6.67 4.41
C ASN A 37 -9.47 -6.68 5.53
N SER A 38 -9.52 -5.66 6.36
CA SER A 38 -10.59 -5.42 7.33
C SER A 38 -11.90 -4.96 6.67
N ALA A 39 -12.95 -4.85 7.48
CA ALA A 39 -14.23 -4.30 7.05
C ALA A 39 -14.10 -2.82 6.62
N GLY A 40 -14.89 -2.40 5.63
CA GLY A 40 -14.85 -1.04 5.09
C GLY A 40 -13.78 -0.78 4.01
N MET A 41 -12.94 -1.78 3.68
CA MET A 41 -11.93 -1.68 2.63
C MET A 41 -12.41 -2.06 1.22
N ALA A 42 -13.61 -2.67 1.10
CA ALA A 42 -14.13 -3.20 -0.17
C ALA A 42 -14.09 -2.19 -1.34
N ASP A 43 -14.62 -0.99 -1.13
CA ASP A 43 -14.66 0.03 -2.18
C ASP A 43 -13.29 0.59 -2.53
N ALA A 44 -12.41 0.77 -1.54
CA ALA A 44 -11.03 1.20 -1.77
C ALA A 44 -10.25 0.16 -2.59
N GLN A 45 -10.38 -1.13 -2.24
CA GLN A 45 -9.76 -2.23 -3.01
C GLN A 45 -10.30 -2.28 -4.44
N ARG A 46 -11.63 -2.16 -4.63
CA ARG A 46 -12.26 -2.16 -5.97
C ARG A 46 -11.76 -1.00 -6.83
N VAL A 47 -11.86 0.23 -6.32
CA VAL A 47 -11.44 1.42 -7.07
C VAL A 47 -9.94 1.39 -7.36
N LEU A 48 -9.11 0.90 -6.43
CA LEU A 48 -7.68 0.75 -6.70
C LEU A 48 -7.39 -0.29 -7.79
N ALA A 49 -8.14 -1.39 -7.84
CA ALA A 49 -8.03 -2.36 -8.92
C ALA A 49 -8.44 -1.79 -10.28
N GLU A 50 -9.41 -0.88 -10.34
CA GLU A 50 -9.83 -0.18 -11.56
C GLU A 50 -8.71 0.71 -12.15
N GLU A 51 -7.81 1.24 -11.32
CA GLU A 51 -6.68 2.09 -11.75
C GLU A 51 -5.45 1.32 -12.23
N LEU A 52 -5.42 -0.01 -12.06
CA LEU A 52 -4.24 -0.82 -12.40
C LEU A 52 -3.90 -0.82 -13.89
N ASP A 53 -4.88 -0.62 -14.76
CA ASP A 53 -4.65 -0.51 -16.21
C ASP A 53 -3.76 0.71 -16.52
N GLY A 54 -4.14 1.89 -16.00
CA GLY A 54 -3.36 3.13 -16.14
C GLY A 54 -2.02 3.08 -15.40
N PHE A 55 -1.96 2.38 -14.26
CA PHE A 55 -0.70 2.15 -13.54
C PHE A 55 0.30 1.34 -14.37
N VAL A 56 -0.13 0.25 -15.00
CA VAL A 56 0.72 -0.56 -15.88
C VAL A 56 1.20 0.24 -17.08
N ASP A 57 0.36 1.12 -17.65
CA ASP A 57 0.79 2.03 -18.71
C ASP A 57 1.86 3.01 -18.25
N ARG A 58 1.74 3.57 -17.05
CA ARG A 58 2.77 4.46 -16.48
C ARG A 58 4.09 3.74 -16.28
N LEU A 59 4.07 2.50 -15.76
CA LEU A 59 5.28 1.68 -15.65
C LEU A 59 5.93 1.39 -17.01
N ALA A 60 5.14 1.30 -18.08
CA ALA A 60 5.62 1.11 -19.44
C ALA A 60 6.00 2.42 -20.17
N GLY A 61 5.68 3.58 -19.59
CA GLY A 61 5.98 4.90 -20.17
C GLY A 61 7.45 5.31 -20.04
N GLY A 62 8.18 4.72 -19.10
CA GLY A 62 9.62 4.92 -18.88
C GLY A 62 10.50 4.00 -19.74
N GLN A 63 11.76 3.81 -19.35
CA GLN A 63 12.63 2.82 -19.98
C GLN A 63 12.09 1.40 -19.74
N PRO A 64 12.04 0.52 -20.76
CA PRO A 64 11.62 -0.87 -20.59
C PRO A 64 12.38 -1.57 -19.47
N ARG A 65 11.65 -2.11 -18.48
CA ARG A 65 12.22 -2.74 -17.29
C ARG A 65 11.43 -3.97 -16.89
N SER A 66 12.11 -4.88 -16.18
CA SER A 66 11.47 -6.06 -15.59
C SER A 66 10.84 -5.71 -14.24
N VAL A 67 9.55 -6.03 -14.08
CA VAL A 67 8.74 -5.71 -12.90
C VAL A 67 8.25 -6.99 -12.22
N GLN A 68 8.24 -7.02 -10.89
CA GLN A 68 7.53 -8.02 -10.09
C GLN A 68 6.56 -7.33 -9.14
N VAL A 69 5.33 -7.81 -9.02
CA VAL A 69 4.30 -7.26 -8.13
C VAL A 69 3.78 -8.36 -7.21
N MET A 70 3.95 -8.16 -5.90
CA MET A 70 3.49 -9.07 -4.85
C MET A 70 2.40 -8.39 -4.02
N PHE A 71 1.36 -9.15 -3.68
CA PHE A 71 0.27 -8.71 -2.80
C PHE A 71 0.31 -9.52 -1.50
N THR A 72 0.11 -8.85 -0.38
CA THR A 72 -0.11 -9.43 0.96
C THR A 72 -1.17 -8.59 1.68
N THR A 73 -1.68 -9.10 2.80
CA THR A 73 -2.51 -8.31 3.71
C THR A 73 -1.71 -7.64 4.81
N THR A 74 -2.36 -6.71 5.53
CA THR A 74 -1.87 -6.11 6.78
C THR A 74 -2.08 -7.02 8.01
N ASP A 75 -2.85 -8.10 7.88
CA ASP A 75 -3.15 -9.04 8.96
C ASP A 75 -1.97 -9.98 9.28
N ILE A 76 -1.40 -9.80 10.47
CA ILE A 76 -0.33 -10.66 11.02
C ILE A 76 -0.84 -11.61 12.12
N GLY A 77 -2.16 -11.66 12.32
CA GLY A 77 -2.81 -12.33 13.42
C GLY A 77 -2.86 -11.47 14.68
N HIS A 78 -3.99 -11.55 15.39
CA HIS A 78 -4.18 -10.83 16.65
C HIS A 78 -5.08 -11.65 17.59
N PRO A 79 -4.72 -11.84 18.89
CA PRO A 79 -5.50 -12.65 19.82
C PRO A 79 -6.95 -12.19 20.01
N MET A 80 -7.22 -10.88 19.84
CA MET A 80 -8.57 -10.33 19.92
C MET A 80 -9.46 -10.68 18.72
N CYS A 81 -8.87 -11.17 17.62
CA CYS A 81 -9.58 -11.55 16.40
C CYS A 81 -9.73 -13.07 16.27
N THR A 82 -8.88 -13.87 16.93
CA THR A 82 -8.80 -15.33 16.73
C THR A 82 -10.14 -16.05 16.93
N ASP A 83 -10.93 -15.65 17.92
CA ASP A 83 -12.23 -16.30 18.19
C ASP A 83 -13.32 -15.92 17.16
N PHE A 84 -13.11 -14.86 16.37
CA PHE A 84 -14.06 -14.35 15.38
C PHE A 84 -13.68 -14.71 13.94
N GLN A 85 -12.43 -15.08 13.71
CA GLN A 85 -11.93 -15.46 12.39
C GLN A 85 -12.67 -16.72 11.86
N PRO A 86 -12.96 -16.79 10.55
CA PRO A 86 -13.44 -18.02 9.94
C PRO A 86 -12.48 -19.18 10.21
N HIS A 87 -13.00 -20.40 10.38
CA HIS A 87 -12.17 -21.57 10.71
C HIS A 87 -11.05 -21.83 9.69
N ASP A 88 -11.28 -21.48 8.43
CA ASP A 88 -10.35 -21.66 7.31
C ASP A 88 -9.58 -20.37 6.98
N TYR A 89 -9.56 -19.39 7.89
CA TYR A 89 -8.79 -18.16 7.75
C TYR A 89 -7.42 -18.33 8.41
N GLU A 90 -6.38 -17.97 7.67
CA GLU A 90 -5.00 -17.89 8.18
C GLU A 90 -4.46 -16.49 7.82
N PRO A 91 -4.01 -15.69 8.80
CA PRO A 91 -3.39 -14.40 8.52
C PRO A 91 -2.20 -14.54 7.58
N ALA A 92 -2.03 -13.59 6.65
CA ALA A 92 -0.97 -13.65 5.65
C ALA A 92 0.41 -13.56 6.29
N MET A 93 0.58 -12.76 7.36
CA MET A 93 1.88 -12.56 8.01
C MET A 93 2.99 -12.16 7.01
N GLY A 94 2.64 -11.30 6.05
CA GLY A 94 3.54 -10.86 4.97
C GLY A 94 3.71 -11.87 3.82
N ALA A 95 3.09 -13.05 3.88
CA ALA A 95 3.13 -14.03 2.81
C ALA A 95 2.34 -13.59 1.58
N PRO A 96 2.81 -13.93 0.37
CA PRO A 96 2.14 -13.59 -0.87
C PRO A 96 0.78 -14.26 -0.99
N ILE A 97 -0.22 -13.47 -1.38
CA ILE A 97 -1.52 -13.96 -1.83
C ILE A 97 -1.56 -13.89 -3.35
N ALA A 98 -1.22 -15.02 -3.98
CA ALA A 98 -1.24 -15.20 -5.43
C ALA A 98 -2.49 -15.96 -5.93
N THR A 99 -3.45 -16.18 -5.05
CA THR A 99 -4.74 -16.80 -5.37
C THR A 99 -5.74 -15.73 -5.75
N GLY A 100 -6.39 -15.90 -6.90
CA GLY A 100 -7.38 -14.95 -7.41
C GLY A 100 -8.56 -14.76 -6.45
N CYS A 101 -9.16 -13.58 -6.49
CA CYS A 101 -10.20 -13.19 -5.55
C CYS A 101 -11.49 -14.03 -5.68
N HIS A 102 -11.76 -14.66 -6.83
CA HIS A 102 -12.94 -15.53 -6.98
C HIS A 102 -12.79 -16.84 -6.21
N GLU A 103 -11.62 -17.46 -6.22
CA GLU A 103 -11.33 -18.64 -5.39
C GLU A 103 -11.45 -18.32 -3.89
N ARG A 104 -11.24 -17.05 -3.52
CA ARG A 104 -11.37 -16.53 -2.15
C ARG A 104 -12.62 -15.69 -1.94
N ILE A 105 -13.70 -15.91 -2.72
CA ILE A 105 -14.86 -15.00 -2.71
C ILE A 105 -15.56 -14.92 -1.35
N ASP A 106 -15.49 -15.99 -0.56
CA ASP A 106 -16.05 -16.03 0.81
C ASP A 106 -15.35 -15.03 1.75
N ARG A 107 -14.12 -14.57 1.42
CA ARG A 107 -13.38 -13.52 2.16
C ARG A 107 -13.98 -12.14 1.99
N PHE A 108 -14.92 -11.96 1.07
CA PHE A 108 -15.63 -10.69 0.88
C PHE A 108 -16.90 -10.60 1.75
N THR A 109 -16.96 -11.38 2.83
CA THR A 109 -17.98 -11.27 3.87
C THR A 109 -17.30 -10.85 5.17
N GLY A 110 -17.67 -9.68 5.71
CA GLY A 110 -17.05 -9.15 6.93
C GLY A 110 -17.25 -10.04 8.17
N LEU A 111 -16.62 -9.65 9.27
CA LEU A 111 -16.77 -10.32 10.55
C LEU A 111 -18.04 -9.85 11.29
N GLY A 112 -18.57 -10.68 12.21
CA GLY A 112 -19.68 -10.32 13.09
C GLY A 112 -21.01 -11.03 12.80
N SER A 113 -22.07 -10.63 13.53
CA SER A 113 -23.36 -11.35 13.53
C SER A 113 -24.28 -11.04 12.34
N ASP A 114 -24.09 -9.87 11.71
CA ASP A 114 -24.80 -9.47 10.49
C ASP A 114 -23.76 -8.88 9.51
N PRO A 115 -22.94 -9.74 8.89
CA PRO A 115 -21.77 -9.28 8.18
C PRO A 115 -22.13 -8.67 6.83
N GLU A 116 -21.47 -7.56 6.51
CA GLU A 116 -21.49 -6.95 5.18
C GLU A 116 -20.96 -7.96 4.16
N ARG A 117 -21.59 -8.04 2.97
CA ARG A 117 -21.13 -8.88 1.86
C ARG A 117 -20.81 -8.00 0.67
N ARG A 118 -19.55 -8.01 0.25
CA ARG A 118 -18.99 -7.14 -0.79
C ARG A 118 -18.25 -7.92 -1.87
N GLU A 119 -18.84 -9.02 -2.32
CA GLU A 119 -18.34 -9.82 -3.44
C GLU A 119 -18.18 -8.98 -4.73
N ASP A 120 -18.91 -7.87 -4.84
CA ASP A 120 -18.76 -6.90 -5.93
C ASP A 120 -17.35 -6.32 -6.01
N ALA A 121 -16.63 -6.17 -4.89
CA ALA A 121 -15.26 -5.66 -4.88
C ALA A 121 -14.27 -6.57 -5.65
N CYS A 122 -14.56 -7.87 -5.74
CA CYS A 122 -13.84 -8.81 -6.59
C CYS A 122 -14.48 -8.91 -7.98
N THR A 123 -15.77 -9.25 -8.04
CA THR A 123 -16.44 -9.66 -9.27
C THR A 123 -16.59 -8.55 -10.31
N SER A 124 -16.51 -7.28 -9.91
CA SER A 124 -16.56 -6.15 -10.85
C SER A 124 -15.26 -5.94 -11.62
N VAL A 125 -14.11 -6.29 -11.03
CA VAL A 125 -12.76 -6.05 -11.59
C VAL A 125 -12.09 -7.33 -12.09
N CYS A 126 -12.46 -8.47 -11.53
CA CYS A 126 -11.98 -9.79 -11.91
C CYS A 126 -13.18 -10.70 -12.23
N PRO A 127 -13.58 -10.85 -13.50
CA PRO A 127 -14.71 -11.70 -13.85
C PRO A 127 -14.38 -13.20 -13.85
N VAL A 128 -13.11 -13.53 -14.04
CA VAL A 128 -12.54 -14.89 -13.99
C VAL A 128 -11.13 -14.76 -13.45
N ASP A 129 -10.76 -15.62 -12.50
CA ASP A 129 -9.41 -15.62 -11.95
C ASP A 129 -8.35 -15.79 -13.03
N VAL A 130 -7.45 -14.82 -13.08
CA VAL A 130 -6.19 -14.84 -13.82
C VAL A 130 -5.09 -14.72 -12.79
N VAL A 131 -4.22 -15.71 -12.70
CA VAL A 131 -3.22 -15.81 -11.63
C VAL A 131 -1.83 -16.15 -12.17
N PRO A 132 -0.75 -15.67 -11.53
CA PRO A 132 0.62 -16.00 -11.91
C PRO A 132 1.00 -17.44 -11.54
N MET A 133 2.05 -17.95 -12.20
CA MET A 133 2.67 -19.23 -11.86
C MET A 133 3.57 -19.17 -10.62
N ASP A 134 4.12 -17.99 -10.32
CA ASP A 134 4.93 -17.73 -9.13
C ASP A 134 4.07 -17.03 -8.06
N PRO A 135 4.54 -16.90 -6.81
CA PRO A 135 3.83 -16.16 -5.76
C PRO A 135 3.66 -14.65 -5.98
N PHE A 136 3.95 -14.15 -7.19
CA PHE A 136 3.86 -12.74 -7.58
C PHE A 136 3.73 -12.65 -9.11
N VAL A 137 3.20 -11.54 -9.61
CA VAL A 137 3.12 -11.26 -11.05
C VAL A 137 4.47 -10.74 -11.52
N ALA A 138 5.10 -11.42 -12.46
CA ALA A 138 6.37 -11.01 -13.05
C ALA A 138 6.18 -10.71 -14.54
N PHE A 139 6.66 -9.55 -15.00
CA PHE A 139 6.55 -9.14 -16.39
C PHE A 139 7.67 -8.19 -16.84
N ASP A 140 7.81 -7.99 -18.15
CA ASP A 140 8.69 -6.98 -18.74
C ASP A 140 7.87 -5.94 -19.50
N THR A 141 8.09 -4.65 -19.25
CA THR A 141 7.25 -3.58 -19.81
C THR A 141 7.48 -3.31 -21.30
N GLY A 142 8.60 -3.77 -21.87
CA GLY A 142 8.90 -3.62 -23.31
C GLY A 142 8.41 -4.78 -24.16
N THR A 143 8.55 -6.00 -23.65
CA THR A 143 8.24 -7.24 -24.37
C THR A 143 6.92 -7.89 -23.94
N TRP A 144 6.40 -7.53 -22.76
CA TRP A 144 5.25 -8.17 -22.11
C TRP A 144 5.41 -9.67 -21.85
N THR A 145 6.64 -10.17 -21.89
CA THR A 145 6.98 -11.50 -21.36
C THR A 145 6.53 -11.55 -19.91
N ASN A 146 5.73 -12.55 -19.53
CA ASN A 146 5.12 -12.62 -18.21
C ASN A 146 4.96 -14.06 -17.70
N ASN A 147 4.69 -14.22 -16.41
CA ASN A 147 4.48 -15.51 -15.76
C ASN A 147 3.00 -15.87 -15.52
N VAL A 148 2.06 -15.12 -16.11
CA VAL A 148 0.61 -15.33 -15.96
C VAL A 148 0.12 -16.32 -17.01
N VAL A 149 0.42 -16.02 -18.27
CA VAL A 149 0.08 -16.88 -19.41
C VAL A 149 1.34 -17.08 -20.26
N PRO A 150 2.13 -18.15 -20.02
CA PRO A 150 3.45 -18.30 -20.66
C PRO A 150 3.45 -18.27 -22.19
N ASP A 151 2.35 -18.72 -22.81
CA ASP A 151 2.19 -18.75 -24.26
C ASP A 151 1.63 -17.43 -24.83
N ARG A 152 1.28 -16.45 -23.98
CA ARG A 152 0.69 -15.16 -24.35
C ARG A 152 1.40 -14.01 -23.65
N GLN A 153 2.16 -13.24 -24.43
CA GLN A 153 2.96 -12.13 -23.93
C GLN A 153 2.21 -10.82 -24.14
N GLU A 154 1.07 -10.68 -23.47
CA GLU A 154 0.18 -9.52 -23.63
C GLU A 154 0.04 -8.75 -22.32
N ARG A 155 0.09 -7.41 -22.44
CA ARG A 155 -0.21 -6.48 -21.33
C ARG A 155 -1.54 -6.80 -20.65
N ALA A 156 -2.55 -7.20 -21.42
CA ALA A 156 -3.88 -7.49 -20.90
C ALA A 156 -3.88 -8.64 -19.88
N ASP A 157 -3.02 -9.65 -20.05
CA ASP A 157 -2.93 -10.75 -19.08
C ASP A 157 -2.31 -10.27 -17.76
N VAL A 158 -1.32 -9.37 -17.83
CA VAL A 158 -0.71 -8.74 -16.65
C VAL A 158 -1.75 -7.92 -15.88
N VAL A 159 -2.46 -7.02 -16.57
CA VAL A 159 -3.50 -6.18 -15.95
C VAL A 159 -4.60 -7.04 -15.32
N ALA A 160 -5.06 -8.08 -16.04
CA ALA A 160 -6.06 -9.01 -15.50
C ALA A 160 -5.56 -9.73 -14.24
N ALA A 161 -4.31 -10.18 -14.21
CA ALA A 161 -3.75 -10.81 -13.02
C ALA A 161 -3.68 -9.85 -11.83
N LEU A 162 -3.19 -8.63 -12.04
CA LEU A 162 -3.13 -7.63 -10.97
C LEU A 162 -4.53 -7.29 -10.44
N ALA A 163 -5.51 -7.12 -11.33
CA ALA A 163 -6.90 -6.86 -10.94
C ALA A 163 -7.57 -8.02 -10.18
N CYS A 164 -7.20 -9.27 -10.49
CA CYS A 164 -7.67 -10.45 -9.76
C CYS A 164 -6.95 -10.69 -8.42
N LEU A 165 -5.74 -10.17 -8.26
CA LEU A 165 -4.97 -10.33 -7.05
C LEU A 165 -5.11 -9.17 -6.07
N LEU A 166 -5.43 -7.95 -6.51
CA LEU A 166 -5.48 -6.79 -5.62
C LEU A 166 -6.58 -6.88 -4.56
N PRO A 167 -7.83 -7.28 -4.87
CA PRO A 167 -8.86 -7.47 -3.86
C PRO A 167 -8.50 -8.61 -2.89
N GLN A 168 -8.26 -8.29 -1.62
CA GLN A 168 -7.83 -9.25 -0.60
C GLN A 168 -9.00 -9.85 0.20
N GLY A 169 -10.17 -9.22 0.19
CA GLY A 169 -11.28 -9.55 1.09
C GLY A 169 -11.50 -8.48 2.16
N ILE A 170 -12.49 -8.69 3.02
CA ILE A 170 -12.91 -7.80 4.12
C ILE A 170 -13.14 -8.54 5.45
N ASP A 171 -12.67 -9.78 5.56
CA ASP A 171 -12.79 -10.63 6.76
C ASP A 171 -11.53 -10.63 7.65
N GLY A 172 -10.60 -9.72 7.38
CA GLY A 172 -9.38 -9.49 8.14
C GLY A 172 -9.62 -8.89 9.52
N CYS A 173 -8.58 -8.99 10.35
CA CYS A 173 -8.61 -8.48 11.70
C CYS A 173 -8.48 -6.94 11.74
N GLY A 174 -9.45 -6.23 12.33
CA GLY A 174 -9.39 -4.76 12.50
C GLY A 174 -8.37 -4.24 13.52
N TYR A 175 -7.32 -5.02 13.79
CA TYR A 175 -6.11 -4.60 14.49
C TYR A 175 -4.95 -4.70 13.48
N GLU A 176 -5.03 -3.91 12.41
CA GLU A 176 -4.18 -4.09 11.24
C GLU A 176 -2.73 -3.70 11.52
N ALA A 177 -1.77 -4.48 11.01
CA ALA A 177 -0.34 -4.29 11.25
C ALA A 177 0.45 -4.08 9.94
N PRO A 178 0.15 -3.02 9.18
CA PRO A 178 0.74 -2.78 7.86
C PRO A 178 2.26 -2.72 7.87
N LEU A 179 2.88 -2.14 8.91
CA LEU A 179 4.33 -2.02 8.97
C LEU A 179 5.03 -3.34 9.29
N GLU A 180 4.46 -4.15 10.20
CA GLU A 180 5.00 -5.48 10.47
C GLU A 180 4.77 -6.45 9.31
N ALA A 181 3.60 -6.42 8.67
CA ALA A 181 3.35 -7.19 7.46
C ALA A 181 4.35 -6.85 6.34
N MET A 182 4.63 -5.56 6.11
CA MET A 182 5.71 -5.11 5.21
C MET A 182 7.07 -5.69 5.62
N ALA A 183 7.43 -5.63 6.91
CA ALA A 183 8.70 -6.14 7.38
C ALA A 183 8.87 -7.65 7.17
N GLN A 184 7.82 -8.43 7.45
CA GLN A 184 7.80 -9.88 7.25
C GLN A 184 7.84 -10.23 5.76
N ALA A 185 7.05 -9.56 4.92
CA ALA A 185 7.07 -9.75 3.46
C ALA A 185 8.45 -9.52 2.83
N LEU A 186 9.23 -8.58 3.37
CA LEU A 186 10.59 -8.26 2.91
C LEU A 186 11.68 -9.12 3.57
N GLY A 187 11.31 -10.04 4.46
CA GLY A 187 12.24 -10.91 5.19
C GLY A 187 13.15 -11.70 4.24
N PRO A 188 14.49 -11.60 4.34
CA PRO A 188 15.40 -12.26 3.40
C PRO A 188 15.42 -13.79 3.53
N SER A 189 14.89 -14.32 4.65
CA SER A 189 14.74 -15.76 4.88
C SER A 189 13.43 -16.33 4.35
N GLU A 190 12.51 -15.48 3.87
CA GLU A 190 11.21 -15.94 3.43
C GLU A 190 11.31 -16.77 2.16
N PRO A 191 10.47 -17.83 2.00
CA PRO A 191 10.53 -18.71 0.84
C PRO A 191 10.42 -17.96 -0.49
N TRP A 192 9.55 -16.96 -0.58
CA TRP A 192 9.35 -16.14 -1.79
C TRP A 192 10.48 -15.16 -2.06
N ASN A 193 11.37 -14.90 -1.09
CA ASN A 193 12.57 -14.08 -1.25
C ASN A 193 13.83 -14.93 -1.49
N SER A 194 13.64 -16.21 -1.83
CA SER A 194 14.70 -17.18 -2.10
C SER A 194 14.42 -17.98 -3.38
N GLY A 195 15.39 -18.76 -3.85
CA GLY A 195 15.23 -19.63 -5.01
C GLY A 195 15.65 -18.99 -6.34
N GLU A 196 15.22 -19.59 -7.45
CA GLU A 196 15.64 -19.21 -8.82
C GLU A 196 15.04 -17.89 -9.29
N ARG A 197 13.83 -17.56 -8.81
CA ARG A 197 13.15 -16.29 -9.06
C ARG A 197 12.62 -15.76 -7.72
N PRO A 198 13.44 -15.06 -6.93
CA PRO A 198 12.97 -14.41 -5.71
C PRO A 198 12.13 -13.17 -6.05
N PHE A 199 11.15 -12.85 -5.21
CA PHE A 199 10.45 -11.56 -5.26
C PHE A 199 11.44 -10.41 -5.05
N MET A 200 12.24 -10.48 -3.99
CA MET A 200 13.31 -9.51 -3.75
C MET A 200 14.55 -9.83 -4.58
N ARG A 201 14.67 -9.22 -5.77
CA ARG A 201 15.79 -9.48 -6.70
C ARG A 201 17.02 -8.63 -6.37
N ASP A 202 18.21 -9.18 -6.54
CA ASP A 202 19.44 -8.39 -6.43
C ASP A 202 19.48 -7.30 -7.52
N GLY A 203 19.83 -6.07 -7.11
CA GLY A 203 19.91 -4.91 -8.02
C GLY A 203 18.58 -4.33 -8.50
N ALA A 204 17.42 -4.87 -8.10
CA ALA A 204 16.12 -4.27 -8.38
C ALA A 204 15.77 -3.17 -7.36
N ASP A 205 15.17 -2.07 -7.81
CA ASP A 205 14.55 -1.09 -6.91
C ASP A 205 13.33 -1.72 -6.21
N LEU A 206 12.96 -1.17 -5.06
CA LEU A 206 11.78 -1.58 -4.29
C LEU A 206 10.77 -0.43 -4.18
N ALA A 207 9.52 -0.70 -4.55
CA ALA A 207 8.38 0.16 -4.26
C ALA A 207 7.46 -0.54 -3.27
N VAL A 208 7.11 0.12 -2.17
CA VAL A 208 6.12 -0.38 -1.20
C VAL A 208 4.84 0.44 -1.31
N VAL A 209 3.69 -0.22 -1.39
CA VAL A 209 2.38 0.40 -1.36
C VAL A 209 1.62 -0.12 -0.15
N ILE A 210 1.33 0.76 0.80
CA ILE A 210 0.44 0.45 1.93
C ILE A 210 -0.93 1.06 1.65
N VAL A 211 -1.97 0.24 1.76
CA VAL A 211 -3.36 0.64 1.55
C VAL A 211 -4.13 0.26 2.80
N SER A 212 -4.47 1.23 3.66
CA SER A 212 -5.14 0.93 4.93
C SER A 212 -5.99 2.09 5.43
N ASN A 213 -7.18 1.77 5.95
CA ASN A 213 -8.05 2.71 6.64
C ASN A 213 -7.78 2.79 8.14
N GLU A 214 -6.82 2.03 8.68
CA GLU A 214 -6.61 1.87 10.11
C GLU A 214 -5.30 2.49 10.61
N ALA A 215 -5.20 2.59 11.95
CA ALA A 215 -3.94 2.94 12.61
C ALA A 215 -3.05 1.69 12.71
N ASP A 216 -1.72 1.87 12.55
CA ASP A 216 -0.78 0.75 12.65
C ASP A 216 -0.80 0.10 14.04
N CYS A 217 -1.15 -1.18 14.08
CA CYS A 217 -1.28 -2.01 15.27
C CYS A 217 -0.20 -3.09 15.35
N SER A 218 0.99 -2.83 14.79
CA SER A 218 2.14 -3.73 14.76
C SER A 218 2.67 -4.08 16.16
N THR A 219 1.93 -4.92 16.88
CA THR A 219 2.05 -5.21 18.31
C THR A 219 3.21 -6.15 18.57
N SER A 220 4.12 -5.75 19.47
CA SER A 220 5.28 -6.58 19.83
C SER A 220 5.06 -7.45 21.06
N ASP A 221 4.18 -7.01 21.96
CA ASP A 221 3.78 -7.72 23.17
C ASP A 221 2.25 -7.71 23.31
N TYR A 222 1.63 -8.83 22.96
CA TYR A 222 0.18 -8.98 23.08
C TYR A 222 -0.33 -8.97 24.54
N ALA A 223 0.53 -9.00 25.57
CA ALA A 223 0.06 -8.75 26.92
C ALA A 223 -0.53 -7.33 27.09
N ALA A 224 -0.02 -6.36 26.31
CA ALA A 224 -0.44 -4.97 26.39
C ALA A 224 -1.85 -4.71 25.85
N ILE A 225 -2.37 -5.58 24.97
CA ILE A 225 -3.74 -5.44 24.44
C ILE A 225 -4.79 -5.68 25.53
N TYR A 226 -4.39 -6.28 26.66
CA TYR A 226 -5.21 -6.49 27.86
C TYR A 226 -5.00 -5.41 28.93
N ASP A 227 -4.22 -4.37 28.64
CA ASP A 227 -3.98 -3.27 29.56
C ASP A 227 -5.02 -2.15 29.33
N GLU A 228 -5.89 -1.95 30.32
CA GLU A 228 -6.94 -0.93 30.31
C GLU A 228 -6.39 0.50 30.08
N GLN A 229 -5.08 0.75 30.29
CA GLN A 229 -4.49 2.07 30.01
C GLN A 229 -4.58 2.47 28.53
N TYR A 230 -4.70 1.50 27.62
CA TYR A 230 -4.80 1.73 26.18
C TYR A 230 -6.25 1.64 25.66
N TRP A 231 -7.21 1.36 26.54
CA TRP A 231 -8.62 1.21 26.16
C TRP A 231 -9.37 2.52 26.37
N ASN A 232 -10.33 2.78 25.48
CA ASN A 232 -11.23 3.91 25.63
C ASN A 232 -12.48 3.53 26.44
N GLU A 233 -13.09 4.52 27.07
CA GLU A 233 -14.38 4.35 27.77
C GLU A 233 -15.45 3.89 26.77
N ASN A 234 -16.15 2.80 27.11
CA ASN A 234 -17.22 2.29 26.28
C ASN A 234 -18.57 2.88 26.75
N PRO A 235 -19.28 3.65 25.91
CA PRO A 235 -20.55 4.28 26.28
C PRO A 235 -21.68 3.29 26.59
N HIS A 236 -21.49 2.01 26.26
CA HIS A 236 -22.43 0.91 26.49
C HIS A 236 -21.99 -0.03 27.62
N SER A 237 -20.92 0.29 28.33
CA SER A 237 -20.34 -0.54 29.38
C SER A 237 -20.10 0.24 30.68
N ALA A 238 -19.71 -0.45 31.75
CA ALA A 238 -19.43 0.17 33.06
C ALA A 238 -18.00 0.76 33.18
N GLY A 239 -17.22 0.72 32.11
CA GLY A 239 -15.85 1.23 32.05
C GLY A 239 -15.21 1.00 30.69
N PRO A 240 -13.87 1.08 30.59
CA PRO A 240 -13.17 0.86 29.35
C PRO A 240 -13.24 -0.60 28.90
N THR A 241 -13.32 -0.82 27.58
CA THR A 241 -13.26 -2.15 26.95
C THR A 241 -12.40 -2.08 25.70
N PRO A 242 -11.75 -3.19 25.28
CA PRO A 242 -10.86 -3.18 24.12
C PRO A 242 -11.62 -2.91 22.82
N SER A 243 -10.94 -2.22 21.91
CA SER A 243 -11.37 -1.84 20.56
C SER A 243 -10.14 -1.44 19.73
N SER A 244 -10.29 -1.22 18.42
CA SER A 244 -9.21 -0.78 17.52
C SER A 244 -8.58 0.56 17.93
N ALA A 245 -9.28 1.37 18.75
CA ALA A 245 -8.75 2.59 19.35
C ALA A 245 -7.42 2.37 20.09
N MET A 246 -7.18 1.17 20.62
CA MET A 246 -5.90 0.86 21.26
C MET A 246 -4.72 1.01 20.30
N CYS A 247 -4.88 0.70 19.01
CA CYS A 247 -3.80 0.82 18.02
C CYS A 247 -3.35 2.29 17.90
N TRP A 248 -4.30 3.22 17.87
CA TRP A 248 -4.02 4.65 17.96
C TRP A 248 -3.38 5.03 19.31
N ASN A 249 -3.97 4.62 20.43
CA ASN A 249 -3.52 4.97 21.77
C ASN A 249 -2.10 4.47 22.09
N MET A 250 -1.71 3.32 21.52
CA MET A 250 -0.38 2.73 21.65
C MET A 250 0.64 3.35 20.67
N GLY A 251 0.15 3.79 19.50
CA GLY A 251 0.98 4.15 18.35
C GLY A 251 1.15 5.64 18.09
N ALA A 252 0.41 6.51 18.75
CA ALA A 252 0.48 7.96 18.57
C ALA A 252 0.63 8.72 19.90
N SER A 253 1.42 9.79 19.88
CA SER A 253 1.53 10.73 20.99
C SER A 253 1.23 12.14 20.49
N CYS A 254 0.25 12.80 21.12
CA CYS A 254 -0.21 14.14 20.73
C CYS A 254 -0.31 15.07 21.95
N VAL A 255 -0.29 16.38 21.71
CA VAL A 255 -0.66 17.41 22.69
C VAL A 255 -2.10 17.84 22.44
N GLY A 256 -2.95 17.70 23.46
CA GLY A 256 -4.34 18.15 23.42
C GLY A 256 -5.32 17.11 23.97
N PRO A 257 -6.61 17.21 23.61
CA PRO A 257 -7.16 18.17 22.66
C PRO A 257 -7.24 19.60 23.24
N ASP A 258 -7.26 20.61 22.38
CA ASP A 258 -7.65 21.98 22.75
C ASP A 258 -9.18 22.10 22.94
N PRO A 259 -9.74 23.26 23.36
CA PRO A 259 -11.19 23.40 23.52
C PRO A 259 -12.04 23.20 22.26
N SER A 260 -11.43 23.19 21.07
CA SER A 260 -12.10 22.87 19.80
C SER A 260 -12.09 21.37 19.48
N GLY A 261 -11.43 20.56 20.31
CA GLY A 261 -11.26 19.13 20.06
C GLY A 261 -10.07 18.80 19.17
N THR A 262 -9.15 19.74 18.93
CA THR A 262 -8.02 19.56 18.01
C THR A 262 -6.75 19.19 18.78
N TYR A 263 -5.99 18.23 18.24
CA TYR A 263 -4.69 17.80 18.75
C TYR A 263 -3.56 18.41 17.91
N SER A 264 -2.41 18.59 18.53
CA SER A 264 -1.22 19.17 17.90
C SER A 264 0.02 18.34 18.22
N GLY A 265 1.04 18.44 17.36
CA GLY A 265 2.32 17.74 17.57
C GLY A 265 2.17 16.22 17.67
N CYS A 266 1.21 15.65 16.93
CA CYS A 266 1.03 14.21 16.84
C CYS A 266 2.22 13.57 16.14
N VAL A 267 2.89 12.64 16.82
CA VAL A 267 4.06 11.89 16.33
C VAL A 267 3.87 10.40 16.62
N SER A 268 4.66 9.55 15.95
CA SER A 268 4.70 8.14 16.31
C SER A 268 5.11 7.93 17.77
N ALA A 269 4.51 6.91 18.38
CA ALA A 269 4.89 6.38 19.67
C ALA A 269 5.22 4.88 19.53
N ASP A 270 6.21 4.44 20.30
CA ASP A 270 6.78 3.09 20.25
C ASP A 270 6.41 2.28 21.51
N GLY A 271 5.17 2.39 22.01
CA GLY A 271 4.75 1.80 23.29
C GLY A 271 4.87 0.27 23.34
N PRO A 272 3.76 -0.49 23.38
CA PRO A 272 3.80 -1.95 23.25
C PRO A 272 3.87 -2.44 21.78
N LEU A 273 3.87 -1.50 20.82
CA LEU A 273 4.12 -1.78 19.41
C LEU A 273 5.62 -1.98 19.17
N HIS A 274 5.96 -2.69 18.10
CA HIS A 274 7.33 -2.67 17.60
C HIS A 274 7.78 -1.23 17.32
N PRO A 275 9.01 -0.83 17.68
CA PRO A 275 9.46 0.53 17.42
C PRO A 275 9.45 0.86 15.93
N VAL A 276 9.03 2.07 15.55
CA VAL A 276 9.04 2.52 14.14
C VAL A 276 10.44 2.39 13.51
N GLN A 277 11.49 2.55 14.33
CA GLN A 277 12.88 2.36 13.89
C GLN A 277 13.12 0.98 13.26
N ARG A 278 12.43 -0.08 13.70
CA ARG A 278 12.51 -1.42 13.09
C ARG A 278 12.19 -1.37 11.60
N TYR A 279 11.15 -0.64 11.22
CA TYR A 279 10.67 -0.56 9.84
C TYR A 279 11.58 0.31 8.98
N ARG A 280 12.06 1.42 9.55
CA ARG A 280 13.09 2.25 8.93
C ARG A 280 14.35 1.43 8.64
N ASP A 281 14.79 0.62 9.59
CA ASP A 281 15.98 -0.24 9.43
C ASP A 281 15.77 -1.30 8.34
N VAL A 282 14.57 -1.89 8.24
CA VAL A 282 14.25 -2.87 7.19
C VAL A 282 14.38 -2.25 5.80
N LEU A 283 13.91 -1.01 5.61
CA LEU A 283 13.99 -0.28 4.34
C LEU A 283 15.41 0.25 4.08
N ALA A 284 16.07 0.83 5.09
CA ALA A 284 17.44 1.31 5.01
C ALA A 284 18.42 0.18 4.64
N ALA A 285 18.25 -1.02 5.18
CA ALA A 285 19.05 -2.19 4.82
C ALA A 285 18.95 -2.58 3.33
N ARG A 286 17.90 -2.15 2.62
CA ARG A 286 17.78 -2.34 1.16
C ARG A 286 18.55 -1.26 0.41
N ARG A 287 18.50 -0.02 0.89
CA ARG A 287 19.28 1.10 0.37
C ARG A 287 20.78 0.87 0.51
N GLU A 288 21.22 0.31 1.64
CA GLU A 288 22.61 -0.10 1.87
C GLU A 288 23.10 -1.18 0.88
N ARG A 289 22.19 -1.95 0.28
CA ARG A 289 22.48 -2.92 -0.79
C ARG A 289 22.40 -2.31 -2.20
N GLY A 290 22.29 -0.98 -2.30
CA GLY A 290 22.29 -0.24 -3.56
C GLY A 290 20.93 -0.20 -4.27
N LYS A 291 19.83 -0.56 -3.59
CA LYS A 291 18.48 -0.43 -4.13
C LYS A 291 17.92 0.96 -3.84
N ARG A 292 17.21 1.61 -4.76
CA ARG A 292 16.29 2.67 -4.33
C ARG A 292 15.08 2.03 -3.68
N VAL A 293 14.51 2.76 -2.71
CA VAL A 293 13.33 2.32 -1.98
C VAL A 293 12.35 3.47 -1.95
N SER A 294 11.20 3.28 -2.54
CA SER A 294 10.08 4.23 -2.54
C SER A 294 8.89 3.66 -1.80
N MET A 295 8.02 4.55 -1.32
CA MET A 295 6.81 4.16 -0.61
C MET A 295 5.62 5.05 -0.96
N LEU A 296 4.48 4.43 -1.27
CA LEU A 296 3.17 5.07 -1.31
C LEU A 296 2.34 4.59 -0.13
N ALA A 297 1.82 5.52 0.67
CA ALA A 297 0.80 5.23 1.67
C ALA A 297 -0.54 5.84 1.24
N LEU A 298 -1.52 4.99 0.91
CA LEU A 298 -2.92 5.33 0.77
C LEU A 298 -3.60 5.12 2.13
N THR A 299 -3.83 6.20 2.86
CA THR A 299 -4.27 6.14 4.26
C THR A 299 -5.09 7.37 4.67
N GLY A 300 -5.40 7.52 5.96
CA GLY A 300 -6.25 8.56 6.51
C GLY A 300 -5.60 9.94 6.51
N VAL A 301 -5.55 10.55 5.34
CA VAL A 301 -5.29 11.98 5.16
C VAL A 301 -6.41 12.60 4.32
N PRO A 302 -6.69 13.90 4.43
CA PRO A 302 -7.60 14.60 3.53
C PRO A 302 -7.20 14.42 2.07
N ARG A 303 -8.18 14.54 1.16
CA ARG A 303 -7.92 14.50 -0.29
C ARG A 303 -6.81 15.48 -0.67
N VAL A 304 -5.90 15.03 -1.54
CA VAL A 304 -4.90 15.91 -2.14
C VAL A 304 -5.64 16.84 -3.09
N SER A 305 -5.58 18.14 -2.80
CA SER A 305 -6.25 19.19 -3.57
C SER A 305 -5.39 19.75 -4.70
N LEU A 306 -4.07 19.56 -4.59
CA LEU A 306 -3.10 19.97 -5.58
C LEU A 306 -1.91 19.01 -5.57
N TRP A 307 -1.64 18.42 -6.72
CA TRP A 307 -0.44 17.65 -6.98
C TRP A 307 0.59 18.52 -7.71
N SER A 308 1.88 18.24 -7.52
CA SER A 308 2.94 18.86 -8.32
C SER A 308 2.74 18.53 -9.80
N ASN A 309 3.05 19.47 -10.68
CA ASN A 309 3.04 19.28 -12.13
C ASN A 309 4.37 18.71 -12.66
N GLU A 310 5.39 18.61 -11.80
CA GLU A 310 6.71 18.09 -12.11
C GLU A 310 6.95 16.78 -11.34
N ALA A 311 7.69 15.85 -11.94
CA ALA A 311 8.11 14.63 -11.29
C ALA A 311 8.87 14.94 -9.98
N PRO A 312 8.62 14.21 -8.89
CA PRO A 312 7.84 12.96 -8.84
C PRO A 312 6.34 13.14 -8.53
N TRP A 313 5.74 14.29 -8.89
CA TRP A 313 4.31 14.59 -8.76
C TRP A 313 3.76 14.43 -7.34
N THR A 314 4.53 14.85 -6.34
CA THR A 314 4.13 14.75 -4.93
C THR A 314 2.94 15.66 -4.58
N PRO A 315 2.20 15.35 -3.51
CA PRO A 315 1.19 16.25 -2.96
C PRO A 315 1.79 17.62 -2.60
N VAL A 316 1.12 18.71 -3.00
CA VAL A 316 1.51 20.11 -2.71
C VAL A 316 0.51 20.81 -1.79
N ALA A 317 -0.76 20.38 -1.79
CA ALA A 317 -1.77 20.89 -0.87
C ALA A 317 -2.88 19.86 -0.60
N GLY A 318 -3.48 19.90 0.58
CA GLY A 318 -4.31 18.80 1.08
C GLY A 318 -3.41 17.70 1.62
N GLY A 319 -3.81 16.43 1.54
CA GLY A 319 -2.98 15.32 2.03
C GLY A 319 -2.51 15.56 3.47
N LEU A 320 -1.23 15.28 3.75
CA LEU A 320 -0.63 15.52 5.06
C LEU A 320 -0.68 17.00 5.51
N ASP A 321 -0.46 17.95 4.60
CA ASP A 321 -0.51 19.39 4.92
C ASP A 321 -1.91 19.86 5.34
N GLY A 322 -2.94 19.16 4.85
CA GLY A 322 -4.33 19.42 5.22
C GLY A 322 -4.81 18.66 6.45
N LEU A 323 -4.03 17.71 6.97
CA LEU A 323 -4.46 16.81 8.03
C LEU A 323 -4.65 17.56 9.36
N ILE A 324 -5.80 17.34 9.99
CA ILE A 324 -6.12 17.83 11.32
C ILE A 324 -6.45 16.64 12.20
N TYR A 325 -5.63 16.42 13.23
CA TYR A 325 -5.93 15.45 14.28
C TYR A 325 -6.97 16.04 15.22
N ARG A 326 -8.13 15.38 15.36
CA ARG A 326 -9.25 15.92 16.14
C ARG A 326 -10.15 14.84 16.71
N ASN A 327 -11.02 15.23 17.63
CA ASN A 327 -12.14 14.44 18.08
C ASN A 327 -13.14 14.16 16.95
N TRP A 328 -13.89 13.08 17.11
CA TRP A 328 -14.98 12.69 16.22
C TRP A 328 -16.07 13.76 16.17
N LEU A 329 -16.60 13.98 14.97
CA LEU A 329 -17.74 14.86 14.71
C LEU A 329 -18.86 14.03 14.10
N LEU A 330 -20.11 14.49 14.27
CA LEU A 330 -21.26 13.83 13.66
C LEU A 330 -21.15 13.72 12.13
N ALA A 331 -20.40 14.63 11.49
CA ALA A 331 -20.16 14.60 10.05
C ALA A 331 -19.20 13.48 9.58
N ASP A 332 -18.55 12.78 10.51
CA ASP A 332 -17.66 11.64 10.21
C ASP A 332 -18.41 10.30 10.21
N LEU A 333 -19.63 10.28 10.77
CA LEU A 333 -20.47 9.10 10.85
C LEU A 333 -21.30 8.94 9.58
N PHE A 334 -21.48 7.70 9.16
CA PHE A 334 -22.35 7.34 8.06
C PHE A 334 -23.82 7.36 8.46
N ASP A 335 -24.66 7.47 7.43
CA ASP A 335 -26.09 7.65 7.56
C ASP A 335 -26.80 6.47 8.24
N ASP A 336 -26.26 5.28 8.09
CA ASP A 336 -26.72 4.01 8.67
C ASP A 336 -26.24 3.85 10.13
N GLU A 337 -25.00 4.23 10.44
CA GLU A 337 -24.48 4.34 11.83
C GLU A 337 -25.38 5.27 12.66
N ILE A 338 -25.70 6.46 12.14
CA ILE A 338 -26.58 7.41 12.84
C ILE A 338 -28.01 6.82 13.03
N LYS A 339 -28.49 6.02 12.06
CA LYS A 339 -29.81 5.37 12.14
C LYS A 339 -29.81 4.18 13.10
N SER A 340 -28.70 3.47 13.26
CA SER A 340 -28.52 2.38 14.22
C SER A 340 -28.44 2.92 15.67
N GLY A 341 -28.15 4.22 15.81
CA GLY A 341 -28.09 4.93 17.09
C GLY A 341 -26.68 5.26 17.55
N GLU A 342 -25.68 5.04 16.69
CA GLU A 342 -24.29 5.38 16.97
C GLU A 342 -24.07 6.89 16.99
N ASN A 343 -23.08 7.29 17.75
CA ASN A 343 -22.69 8.67 17.97
C ASN A 343 -21.16 8.82 18.11
N THR A 344 -20.68 10.03 18.31
CA THR A 344 -19.24 10.31 18.37
C THR A 344 -18.52 9.65 19.54
N GLU A 345 -19.20 9.37 20.66
CA GLU A 345 -18.61 8.63 21.78
C GLU A 345 -18.38 7.15 21.41
N ASP A 346 -19.29 6.55 20.62
CA ASP A 346 -19.12 5.18 20.11
C ASP A 346 -17.91 5.11 19.18
N MET A 347 -17.77 6.08 18.27
CA MET A 347 -16.63 6.14 17.36
C MET A 347 -15.31 6.45 18.06
N THR A 348 -15.32 7.31 19.09
CA THR A 348 -14.15 7.51 19.95
C THR A 348 -13.79 6.22 20.67
N TRP A 349 -14.77 5.48 21.21
CA TRP A 349 -14.51 4.18 21.81
C TRP A 349 -13.90 3.22 20.80
N GLU A 350 -14.46 3.11 19.60
CA GLU A 350 -14.08 2.11 18.61
C GLU A 350 -12.72 2.39 17.96
N PHE A 351 -12.44 3.64 17.60
CA PHE A 351 -11.30 4.01 16.75
C PHE A 351 -10.32 5.01 17.39
N GLY A 352 -10.71 5.66 18.49
CA GLY A 352 -9.87 6.61 19.22
C GLY A 352 -9.89 8.02 18.65
N ILE A 353 -9.26 8.22 17.48
CA ILE A 353 -9.15 9.52 16.82
C ILE A 353 -10.11 9.63 15.64
N ALA A 354 -10.57 10.85 15.32
CA ALA A 354 -11.36 11.06 14.11
C ALA A 354 -10.56 10.72 12.84
N PRO A 355 -11.26 10.32 11.78
CA PRO A 355 -10.61 10.01 10.52
C PRO A 355 -10.00 11.25 9.87
N GLY A 356 -8.91 11.04 9.12
CA GLY A 356 -8.34 12.07 8.25
C GLY A 356 -9.22 12.32 7.02
N CYS A 357 -10.07 11.36 6.65
CA CYS A 357 -11.03 11.49 5.57
C CYS A 357 -12.23 10.53 5.72
N THR A 358 -13.38 10.95 5.21
CA THR A 358 -14.63 10.17 5.11
C THR A 358 -15.35 10.50 3.80
N VAL A 359 -15.94 9.51 3.15
CA VAL A 359 -16.66 9.66 1.87
C VAL A 359 -18.12 9.25 2.00
N HIS A 360 -19.00 10.23 1.84
CA HIS A 360 -20.46 10.04 1.97
C HIS A 360 -21.17 9.77 0.63
N SER A 361 -20.46 9.82 -0.50
CA SER A 361 -21.06 9.65 -1.84
C SER A 361 -20.01 9.36 -2.90
N GLY A 362 -20.43 8.69 -3.98
CA GLY A 362 -19.57 8.35 -5.13
C GLY A 362 -19.02 6.93 -5.02
N ASP A 363 -17.98 6.64 -5.80
CA ASP A 363 -17.47 5.27 -5.93
C ASP A 363 -16.70 4.78 -4.70
N LEU A 364 -16.32 5.67 -3.80
CA LEU A 364 -15.70 5.36 -2.49
C LEU A 364 -16.67 5.56 -1.32
N VAL A 365 -17.99 5.56 -1.56
CA VAL A 365 -18.97 5.73 -0.48
C VAL A 365 -18.76 4.69 0.62
N GLY A 366 -18.81 5.13 1.89
CA GLY A 366 -18.53 4.24 3.03
C GLY A 366 -17.05 4.11 3.37
N THR A 367 -16.13 4.66 2.55
CA THR A 367 -14.72 4.74 2.92
C THR A 367 -14.48 5.83 3.95
N ARG A 368 -13.83 5.45 5.04
CA ARG A 368 -13.33 6.29 6.13
C ARG A 368 -11.92 5.80 6.45
N ALA A 369 -10.96 6.68 6.72
CA ALA A 369 -9.60 6.26 7.05
C ALA A 369 -8.96 7.09 8.18
N LEU A 370 -8.34 6.40 9.13
CA LEU A 370 -7.64 6.97 10.29
C LEU A 370 -6.23 7.44 9.92
N PRO A 371 -5.76 8.56 10.48
CA PRO A 371 -4.37 8.97 10.30
C PRO A 371 -3.44 8.04 11.06
N SER A 372 -2.25 7.77 10.51
CA SER A 372 -1.25 6.89 11.13
C SER A 372 0.14 7.55 11.13
N PRO A 373 0.50 8.28 12.20
CA PRO A 373 1.82 8.88 12.36
C PRO A 373 2.97 7.90 12.17
N ARG A 374 2.78 6.63 12.53
CA ARG A 374 3.77 5.55 12.36
C ARG A 374 4.04 5.24 10.89
N ILE A 375 2.99 5.18 10.06
CA ILE A 375 3.13 5.00 8.60
C ILE A 375 3.79 6.25 7.99
N PHE A 376 3.37 7.45 8.40
CA PHE A 376 3.93 8.72 7.92
C PHE A 376 5.42 8.81 8.23
N ASP A 377 5.81 8.51 9.47
CA ASP A 377 7.18 8.55 9.96
C ASP A 377 8.08 7.48 9.33
N THR A 378 7.51 6.35 8.92
CA THR A 378 8.23 5.30 8.16
C THR A 378 8.46 5.76 6.73
N CYS A 379 7.42 6.24 6.05
CA CYS A 379 7.51 6.72 4.67
C CYS A 379 8.48 7.90 4.55
N ALA A 380 8.31 8.94 5.37
CA ALA A 380 9.15 10.14 5.36
C ALA A 380 10.63 9.87 5.67
N SER A 381 10.97 8.71 6.24
CA SER A 381 12.37 8.31 6.46
C SER A 381 13.14 7.95 5.19
N LEU A 382 12.42 7.78 4.07
CA LEU A 382 13.02 7.50 2.76
C LEU A 382 13.47 8.76 2.03
N ASP A 383 12.93 9.93 2.39
CA ASP A 383 13.29 11.20 1.77
C ASP A 383 14.68 11.65 2.27
N GLU A 384 15.57 12.02 1.34
CA GLU A 384 16.93 12.47 1.65
C GLU A 384 17.29 13.75 0.90
N GLY A 385 17.37 14.86 1.63
CA GLY A 385 17.65 16.17 1.03
C GLY A 385 16.51 16.56 0.09
N ASP A 386 16.81 16.65 -1.21
CA ASP A 386 15.84 16.97 -2.27
C ASP A 386 15.30 15.71 -2.97
N GLU A 387 15.81 14.51 -2.64
CA GLU A 387 15.33 13.24 -3.20
C GLU A 387 14.08 12.77 -2.44
N LEU A 388 12.94 12.80 -3.13
CA LEU A 388 11.66 12.39 -2.60
C LEU A 388 11.38 10.93 -3.00
N ASN A 389 11.26 10.07 -1.99
CA ASN A 389 10.97 8.66 -2.11
C ASN A 389 9.64 8.27 -1.42
N CYS A 390 9.00 9.22 -0.72
CA CYS A 390 7.73 9.04 -0.02
C CYS A 390 6.58 9.79 -0.69
N CYS A 391 5.46 9.08 -0.90
CA CYS A 391 4.17 9.63 -1.28
C CYS A 391 3.13 9.26 -0.22
N VAL A 392 2.45 10.23 0.38
CA VAL A 392 1.29 9.98 1.27
C VAL A 392 0.05 10.62 0.66
N ALA A 393 -0.96 9.81 0.39
CA ALA A 393 -2.19 10.24 -0.25
C ALA A 393 -3.42 9.67 0.45
N SER A 394 -4.57 10.30 0.17
CA SER A 394 -5.83 9.97 0.82
C SER A 394 -6.38 8.66 0.30
N LEU A 395 -6.72 7.74 1.20
CA LEU A 395 -7.53 6.57 0.85
C LEU A 395 -8.94 6.98 0.35
N CYS A 396 -9.40 8.18 0.70
CA CYS A 396 -10.67 8.73 0.25
C CYS A 396 -10.56 9.53 -1.06
N GLY A 397 -9.40 9.49 -1.72
CA GLY A 397 -9.02 10.39 -2.82
C GLY A 397 -8.99 9.75 -4.21
N ASP A 398 -8.18 10.34 -5.08
CA ASP A 398 -7.92 9.87 -6.44
C ASP A 398 -6.65 9.00 -6.42
N TYR A 399 -6.76 7.75 -6.83
CA TYR A 399 -5.66 6.80 -6.82
C TYR A 399 -4.78 6.88 -8.07
N ASP A 400 -5.26 7.45 -9.18
CA ASP A 400 -4.47 7.61 -10.41
C ASP A 400 -3.27 8.52 -10.19
N ASP A 401 -3.52 9.70 -9.60
CA ASP A 401 -2.46 10.66 -9.25
C ASP A 401 -1.52 10.09 -8.17
N ALA A 402 -2.04 9.32 -7.22
CA ALA A 402 -1.22 8.68 -6.18
C ALA A 402 -0.28 7.62 -6.74
N LEU A 403 -0.77 6.78 -7.66
CA LEU A 403 0.04 5.80 -8.38
C LEU A 403 1.02 6.50 -9.34
N ARG A 404 0.66 7.66 -9.92
CA ARG A 404 1.62 8.48 -10.67
C ARG A 404 2.76 8.99 -9.77
N CYS A 405 2.46 9.42 -8.55
CA CYS A 405 3.48 9.80 -7.57
C CYS A 405 4.43 8.63 -7.31
N LEU A 406 3.88 7.43 -7.05
CA LEU A 406 4.67 6.21 -6.84
C LEU A 406 5.62 5.92 -8.00
N VAL A 407 5.13 5.97 -9.25
CA VAL A 407 5.98 5.76 -10.43
C VAL A 407 7.09 6.80 -10.48
N GLY A 408 6.76 8.08 -10.26
CA GLY A 408 7.74 9.17 -10.24
C GLY A 408 8.83 9.00 -9.19
N VAL A 409 8.49 8.62 -7.96
CA VAL A 409 9.47 8.38 -6.89
C VAL A 409 10.25 7.07 -7.07
N SER A 410 9.85 6.22 -8.03
CA SER A 410 10.51 4.94 -8.33
C SER A 410 11.39 5.00 -9.58
N GLU A 411 11.47 6.18 -10.22
CA GLU A 411 12.31 6.45 -11.39
C GLU A 411 13.60 7.20 -11.00
N PRO A 412 14.70 7.06 -11.78
CA PRO A 412 15.96 7.77 -11.56
C PRO A 412 15.98 9.29 -11.76
#